data_AF-A0A9R0S4A4-F1
#
_entry.id   AF-A0A9R0S4A4-F1
#
_cell.length_a   1.000
_cell.length_b   1.000
_cell.length_c   1.000
_cell.angle_alpha   90.00
_cell.angle_beta   90.00
_cell.angle_gamma   90.00
#
_symmetry.space_group_name_H-M   'P 1'
#
loop_
_entity.id
_entity.type
_entity.pdbx_description
1 polymer ?
#
loop_
_entity_poly.entity_id
_entity_poly.type
_entity_poly.pdbx_seq_one_letter_code
_entity_poly.pdbx_strand_id
1 'polypeptide(L)'
;MAQDFKDPEPQHRHVSHLFGLYPGHTMTLEQTPDLCKAVANTLYKRGDKGPGWSTSWKMALWAHLHNSKHAYKMILQLITLIDPKHEHEKEGGLYSNLFAAHPPFQIDANFGFPAALCEMLVQSTGSDLYLLPALPRDKWPHGSVKGLRARGGLTVNICWKEGTLHEALVWSGSSGNSLARIHYGDRSAVISASPGQVYRFNSELKCLKTWLL
;
A
#
# COMPACT_ATOMS: atom_id res chain seq x y z
N MET A 1 37.11 -6.42 6.26
CA MET A 1 36.01 -6.25 5.28
C MET A 1 35.13 -7.47 5.38
N ALA A 2 33.84 -7.31 5.69
CA ALA A 2 32.90 -8.44 5.67
C ALA A 2 32.69 -8.87 4.21
N GLN A 3 32.82 -10.16 3.93
CA GLN A 3 32.59 -10.71 2.60
C GLN A 3 31.09 -10.83 2.36
N ASP A 4 30.62 -10.42 1.17
CA ASP A 4 29.19 -10.47 0.85
C ASP A 4 28.73 -11.94 0.83
N PHE A 5 27.70 -12.25 1.63
CA PHE A 5 27.18 -13.61 1.75
C PHE A 5 26.39 -13.97 0.49
N LYS A 6 26.77 -15.06 -0.18
CA LYS A 6 26.05 -15.55 -1.36
C LYS A 6 24.78 -16.26 -0.91
N ASP A 7 23.63 -15.62 -1.15
CA ASP A 7 22.31 -16.21 -0.93
C ASP A 7 22.13 -17.45 -1.84
N PRO A 8 21.84 -18.64 -1.30
CA PRO A 8 21.64 -19.85 -2.11
C PRO A 8 20.36 -19.80 -2.97
N GLU A 9 19.36 -19.00 -2.57
CA GLU A 9 18.12 -18.79 -3.32
C GLU A 9 17.83 -17.28 -3.44
N PRO A 10 18.55 -16.55 -4.29
CA PRO A 10 18.46 -15.09 -4.37
C PRO A 10 17.05 -14.61 -4.72
N GLN A 11 16.27 -15.42 -5.45
CA GLN A 11 14.90 -15.15 -5.88
C GLN A 11 13.85 -15.95 -5.08
N HIS A 12 14.18 -16.34 -3.84
CA HIS A 12 13.26 -17.06 -2.98
C HIS A 12 11.94 -16.27 -2.77
N ARG A 13 10.81 -16.98 -2.76
CA ARG A 13 9.46 -16.40 -2.69
C ARG A 13 9.15 -15.70 -1.35
N HIS A 14 9.77 -16.15 -0.26
CA HIS A 14 9.64 -15.50 1.05
C HIS A 14 10.59 -14.31 1.20
N VAL A 15 10.06 -13.26 1.82
CA VAL A 15 10.81 -12.06 2.22
C VAL A 15 10.62 -11.80 3.72
N SER A 16 10.66 -12.85 4.53
CA SER A 16 10.28 -12.82 5.96
C SER A 16 11.04 -11.78 6.79
N HIS A 17 12.30 -11.51 6.46
CA HIS A 17 13.11 -10.48 7.11
C HIS A 17 12.63 -9.04 6.83
N LEU A 18 11.69 -8.86 5.88
CA LEU A 18 11.04 -7.59 5.57
C LEU A 18 9.71 -7.40 6.31
N PHE A 19 9.35 -8.32 7.23
CA PHE A 19 8.14 -8.19 8.06
C PHE A 19 8.07 -6.83 8.77
N GLY A 20 9.22 -6.31 9.23
CA GLY A 20 9.29 -5.02 9.93
C GLY A 20 8.78 -3.83 9.12
N LEU A 21 8.79 -3.91 7.78
CA LEU A 21 8.23 -2.90 6.89
C LEU A 21 6.74 -3.12 6.64
N TYR A 22 6.32 -4.37 6.38
CA TYR A 22 4.92 -4.74 6.27
C TYR A 22 4.74 -6.25 6.51
N PRO A 23 3.73 -6.67 7.31
CA PRO A 23 2.72 -5.85 8.00
C PRO A 23 3.19 -5.26 9.34
N GLY A 24 4.46 -5.43 9.72
CA GLY A 24 5.06 -4.76 10.85
C GLY A 24 5.22 -3.26 10.64
N HIS A 25 5.77 -2.58 11.65
CA HIS A 25 5.91 -1.12 11.67
C HIS A 25 7.22 -0.69 12.36
N THR A 26 8.23 -1.56 12.36
CA THR A 26 9.56 -1.26 12.94
C THR A 26 10.49 -0.62 11.91
N MET A 27 10.10 -0.60 10.64
CA MET A 27 10.83 0.02 9.54
C MET A 27 9.90 0.98 8.80
N THR A 28 10.26 2.27 8.75
CA THR A 28 9.52 3.29 7.98
C THR A 28 10.49 4.22 7.24
N LEU A 29 9.99 4.91 6.22
CA LEU A 29 10.79 5.87 5.44
C LEU A 29 11.27 7.04 6.29
N GLU A 30 10.47 7.44 7.29
CA GLU A 30 10.74 8.56 8.18
C GLU A 30 11.75 8.19 9.27
N GLN A 31 11.61 7.00 9.86
CA GLN A 31 12.40 6.59 11.03
C GLN A 31 13.68 5.84 10.65
N THR A 32 13.64 5.06 9.56
CA THR A 32 14.74 4.16 9.17
C THR A 32 15.04 4.22 7.67
N PRO A 33 15.32 5.41 7.10
CA PRO A 33 15.46 5.59 5.65
C PRO A 33 16.55 4.71 5.02
N ASP A 34 17.68 4.51 5.71
CA ASP A 34 18.77 3.66 5.18
C ASP A 34 18.41 2.17 5.18
N LEU A 35 17.61 1.72 6.16
CA LEU A 35 17.08 0.36 6.11
C LEU A 35 16.07 0.21 4.97
N CYS A 36 15.20 1.20 4.73
CA CYS A 36 14.27 1.18 3.60
C CYS A 36 14.98 1.14 2.24
N LYS A 37 16.12 1.83 2.10
CA LYS A 37 16.99 1.67 0.91
C LYS A 37 17.50 0.24 0.77
N ALA A 38 17.92 -0.39 1.87
CA ALA A 38 18.33 -1.80 1.88
C ALA A 38 17.17 -2.75 1.52
N VAL A 39 15.96 -2.51 2.03
CA VAL A 39 14.75 -3.26 1.64
C VAL A 39 14.53 -3.17 0.13
N ALA A 40 14.58 -1.97 -0.45
CA ALA A 40 14.38 -1.80 -1.89
C ALA A 40 15.39 -2.64 -2.67
N ASN A 41 16.68 -2.61 -2.29
CA ASN A 41 17.72 -3.44 -2.88
C ASN A 41 17.43 -4.94 -2.73
N THR A 42 16.96 -5.38 -1.57
CA THR A 42 16.52 -6.76 -1.36
C THR A 42 15.38 -7.15 -2.30
N LEU A 43 14.36 -6.30 -2.46
CA LEU A 43 13.23 -6.58 -3.35
C LEU A 43 13.69 -6.67 -4.81
N TYR A 44 14.60 -5.81 -5.26
CA TYR A 44 15.23 -5.92 -6.57
C TYR A 44 15.98 -7.24 -6.75
N LYS A 45 16.75 -7.70 -5.74
CA LYS A 45 17.47 -8.98 -5.76
C LYS A 45 16.52 -10.19 -5.76
N ARG A 46 15.46 -10.14 -4.96
CA ARG A 46 14.41 -11.17 -4.86
C ARG A 46 13.59 -11.27 -6.15
N GLY A 47 13.52 -10.19 -6.91
CA GLY A 47 12.81 -10.11 -8.16
C GLY A 47 11.29 -10.19 -8.00
N ASP A 48 10.62 -10.16 -9.14
CA ASP A 48 9.18 -9.91 -9.24
C ASP A 48 8.34 -11.18 -9.29
N LYS A 49 8.96 -12.33 -9.58
CA LYS A 49 8.27 -13.61 -9.71
C LYS A 49 7.92 -14.19 -8.34
N GLY A 50 6.88 -15.03 -8.32
CA GLY A 50 6.46 -15.78 -7.16
C GLY A 50 4.99 -16.19 -7.24
N PRO A 51 4.54 -17.05 -6.30
CA PRO A 51 3.12 -17.36 -6.15
C PRO A 51 2.30 -16.12 -5.79
N GLY A 52 0.97 -16.20 -5.93
CA GLY A 52 0.06 -15.07 -5.70
C GLY A 52 0.31 -14.30 -4.40
N TRP A 53 0.46 -15.00 -3.26
CA TRP A 53 0.74 -14.36 -1.96
C TRP A 53 2.07 -13.61 -1.92
N SER A 54 3.09 -14.10 -2.64
CA SER A 54 4.41 -13.46 -2.67
C SER A 54 4.31 -12.16 -3.47
N THR A 55 3.60 -12.20 -4.59
CA THR A 55 3.32 -11.04 -5.43
C THR A 55 2.51 -9.97 -4.68
N SER A 56 1.45 -10.37 -3.95
CA SER A 56 0.65 -9.42 -3.16
C SER A 56 1.43 -8.85 -1.96
N TRP A 57 2.29 -9.64 -1.30
CA TRP A 57 3.15 -9.12 -0.23
C TRP A 57 4.20 -8.15 -0.77
N LYS A 58 4.86 -8.47 -1.89
CA LYS A 58 5.79 -7.55 -2.57
C LYS A 58 5.09 -6.27 -3.03
N MET A 59 3.83 -6.34 -3.48
CA MET A 59 3.02 -5.17 -3.82
C MET A 59 2.89 -4.21 -2.62
N ALA A 60 2.52 -4.74 -1.44
CA ALA A 60 2.43 -3.94 -0.22
C ALA A 60 3.79 -3.37 0.20
N LEU A 61 4.85 -4.17 0.15
CA LEU A 61 6.21 -3.70 0.50
C LEU A 61 6.66 -2.55 -0.43
N TRP A 62 6.38 -2.63 -1.74
CA TRP A 62 6.65 -1.53 -2.66
C TRP A 62 5.78 -0.30 -2.38
N ALA A 63 4.53 -0.48 -1.95
CA ALA A 63 3.67 0.60 -1.52
C ALA A 63 4.23 1.32 -0.28
N HIS A 64 4.73 0.59 0.72
CA HIS A 64 5.39 1.14 1.92
C HIS A 64 6.76 1.79 1.64
N LEU A 65 7.36 1.52 0.48
CA LEU A 65 8.53 2.24 -0.03
C LEU A 65 8.16 3.44 -0.93
N HIS A 66 6.87 3.78 -1.03
CA HIS A 66 6.33 4.82 -1.91
C HIS A 66 6.71 4.64 -3.39
N ASN A 67 6.99 3.39 -3.81
CA ASN A 67 7.41 3.05 -5.18
C ASN A 67 6.22 2.57 -6.01
N SER A 68 5.42 3.53 -6.48
CA SER A 68 4.19 3.26 -7.23
C SER A 68 4.42 2.45 -8.51
N LYS A 69 5.55 2.66 -9.18
CA LYS A 69 5.92 1.94 -10.41
C LYS A 69 6.03 0.43 -10.16
N HIS A 70 6.73 0.02 -9.10
CA HIS A 70 6.89 -1.40 -8.78
C HIS A 70 5.64 -1.99 -8.15
N ALA A 71 4.93 -1.25 -7.30
CA ALA A 71 3.63 -1.70 -6.77
C ALA A 71 2.64 -1.98 -7.92
N TYR A 72 2.55 -1.08 -8.92
CA TYR A 72 1.74 -1.31 -10.12
C TYR A 72 2.23 -2.49 -10.97
N LYS A 73 3.55 -2.69 -11.08
CA LYS A 73 4.11 -3.87 -11.74
C LYS A 73 3.63 -5.16 -11.07
N MET A 74 3.54 -5.21 -9.73
CA MET A 74 3.03 -6.38 -9.00
C MET A 74 1.54 -6.62 -9.26
N ILE A 75 0.73 -5.55 -9.41
CA ILE A 75 -0.66 -5.68 -9.85
C ILE A 75 -0.73 -6.40 -11.19
N LEU A 76 0.05 -5.96 -12.18
CA LEU A 76 0.07 -6.58 -13.50
C LEU A 76 0.56 -8.02 -13.47
N GLN A 77 1.56 -8.34 -12.63
CA GLN A 77 2.02 -9.72 -12.44
C GLN A 77 0.92 -10.61 -11.87
N LEU A 78 0.20 -10.15 -10.85
CA LEU A 78 -0.88 -10.93 -10.24
C LEU A 78 -2.06 -11.13 -11.21
N ILE A 79 -2.41 -10.12 -12.02
CA ILE A 79 -3.47 -10.20 -13.03
C ILE A 79 -2.92 -10.85 -14.32
N THR A 80 -2.38 -12.05 -14.16
CA THR A 80 -1.96 -12.94 -15.25
C THR A 80 -2.83 -14.19 -15.21
N LEU A 81 -3.41 -14.60 -16.34
CA LEU A 81 -4.26 -15.80 -16.41
C LEU A 81 -3.41 -17.06 -16.24
N ILE A 82 -3.77 -17.91 -15.27
CA ILE A 82 -3.18 -19.24 -15.06
C ILE A 82 -4.09 -20.30 -15.64
N ASP A 83 -3.52 -21.17 -16.49
CA ASP A 83 -4.19 -22.35 -17.01
C ASP A 83 -4.02 -23.51 -16.02
N PRO A 84 -5.10 -24.03 -15.40
CA PRO A 84 -5.00 -25.15 -14.46
C PRO A 84 -4.49 -26.45 -15.10
N LYS A 85 -4.45 -26.55 -16.44
CA LYS A 85 -3.90 -27.71 -17.16
C LYS A 85 -2.38 -27.60 -17.41
N HIS A 86 -1.82 -26.40 -17.30
CA HIS A 86 -0.41 -26.12 -17.60
C HIS A 86 0.22 -25.30 -16.46
N GLU A 87 -0.03 -25.73 -15.22
CA GLU A 87 0.51 -25.08 -14.03
C GLU A 87 2.02 -25.31 -13.93
N HIS A 88 2.79 -24.23 -13.78
CA HIS A 88 4.19 -24.29 -13.39
C HIS A 88 4.34 -23.91 -11.92
N GLU A 89 5.22 -24.62 -11.20
CA GLU A 89 5.49 -24.31 -9.80
C GLU A 89 5.92 -22.85 -9.63
N LYS A 90 5.25 -22.13 -8.72
CA LYS A 90 5.53 -20.73 -8.33
C LYS A 90 5.19 -19.68 -9.41
N GLU A 91 4.42 -20.02 -10.44
CA GLU A 91 3.80 -19.04 -11.34
C GLU A 91 2.49 -18.52 -10.75
N GLY A 92 2.59 -17.47 -9.94
CA GLY A 92 1.43 -16.79 -9.39
C GLY A 92 0.62 -16.07 -10.47
N GLY A 93 -0.68 -15.97 -10.23
CA GLY A 93 -1.61 -15.28 -11.12
C GLY A 93 -3.05 -15.48 -10.65
N LEU A 94 -4.00 -15.32 -11.56
CA LEU A 94 -5.41 -15.60 -11.32
C LEU A 94 -5.91 -16.66 -12.31
N TYR A 95 -6.75 -17.57 -11.83
CA TYR A 95 -7.56 -18.41 -12.72
C TYR A 95 -8.68 -17.60 -13.38
N SER A 96 -9.39 -18.22 -14.33
CA SER A 96 -10.52 -17.58 -15.04
C SER A 96 -11.68 -17.16 -14.14
N ASN A 97 -11.81 -17.74 -12.95
CA ASN A 97 -12.77 -17.35 -11.92
C ASN A 97 -12.24 -16.29 -10.93
N LEU A 98 -11.08 -15.68 -11.22
CA LEU A 98 -10.37 -14.69 -10.40
C LEU A 98 -9.84 -15.21 -9.06
N PHE A 99 -9.84 -16.52 -8.82
CA PHE A 99 -9.11 -17.10 -7.68
C PHE A 99 -7.62 -17.06 -7.92
N ALA A 100 -6.87 -16.70 -6.89
CA ALA A 100 -5.42 -16.60 -6.98
C ALA A 100 -4.76 -17.98 -6.97
N ALA A 101 -3.69 -18.08 -7.74
CA ALA A 101 -2.89 -19.28 -7.87
C ALA A 101 -1.60 -19.16 -7.06
N HIS A 102 -1.26 -20.22 -6.32
CA HIS A 102 0.11 -20.47 -5.92
C HIS A 102 0.96 -20.93 -7.13
N PRO A 103 0.52 -21.85 -8.02
CA PRO A 103 -0.61 -22.82 -8.01
C PRO A 103 -0.46 -24.00 -7.02
N PRO A 104 -1.54 -24.73 -6.66
CA PRO A 104 -2.93 -24.53 -7.12
C PRO A 104 -3.60 -23.34 -6.41
N PHE A 105 -4.94 -23.27 -6.39
CA PHE A 105 -5.69 -22.22 -5.68
C PHE A 105 -5.19 -21.98 -4.24
N GLN A 106 -4.89 -20.71 -3.94
CA GLN A 106 -4.63 -20.20 -2.60
C GLN A 106 -5.28 -18.82 -2.42
N ILE A 107 -6.09 -18.66 -1.38
CA ILE A 107 -6.95 -17.48 -1.18
C ILE A 107 -6.21 -16.26 -0.64
N ASP A 108 -5.01 -16.45 -0.10
CA ASP A 108 -4.16 -15.40 0.47
C ASP A 108 -3.96 -14.21 -0.46
N ALA A 109 -3.68 -14.41 -1.76
CA ALA A 109 -3.53 -13.27 -2.67
C ALA A 109 -4.85 -12.54 -2.96
N ASN A 110 -6.00 -13.23 -2.93
CA ASN A 110 -7.30 -12.59 -3.07
C ASN A 110 -7.58 -11.61 -1.92
N PHE A 111 -7.06 -11.86 -0.72
CA PHE A 111 -7.13 -10.93 0.42
C PHE A 111 -5.96 -9.94 0.47
N GLY A 112 -4.76 -10.39 0.10
CA GLY A 112 -3.56 -9.56 0.09
C GLY A 112 -3.60 -8.46 -0.96
N PHE A 113 -4.19 -8.73 -2.13
CA PHE A 113 -4.34 -7.74 -3.20
C PHE A 113 -5.13 -6.50 -2.79
N PRO A 114 -6.38 -6.59 -2.29
CA PRO A 114 -7.11 -5.40 -1.86
C PRO A 114 -6.44 -4.71 -0.68
N ALA A 115 -5.80 -5.44 0.24
CA ALA A 115 -5.01 -4.84 1.32
C ALA A 115 -3.84 -3.99 0.77
N ALA A 116 -3.02 -4.56 -0.13
CA ALA A 116 -1.92 -3.85 -0.77
C ALA A 116 -2.39 -2.66 -1.61
N LEU A 117 -3.55 -2.78 -2.28
CA LEU A 117 -4.16 -1.69 -3.04
C LEU A 117 -4.56 -0.53 -2.12
N CYS A 118 -5.13 -0.83 -0.95
CA CYS A 118 -5.39 0.17 0.09
C CYS A 118 -4.09 0.85 0.54
N GLU A 119 -3.02 0.10 0.83
CA GLU A 119 -1.71 0.67 1.24
C GLU A 119 -1.06 1.55 0.15
N MET A 120 -1.42 1.39 -1.13
CA MET A 120 -0.98 2.32 -2.17
C MET A 120 -1.71 3.68 -2.12
N LEU A 121 -2.95 3.69 -1.63
CA LEU A 121 -3.86 4.84 -1.65
C LEU A 121 -3.92 5.58 -0.32
N VAL A 122 -3.87 4.86 0.80
CA VAL A 122 -3.90 5.38 2.16
C VAL A 122 -3.06 4.51 3.06
N GLN A 123 -2.09 5.10 3.77
CA GLN A 123 -1.37 4.47 4.87
C GLN A 123 -1.65 5.23 6.16
N SER A 124 -1.56 4.56 7.32
CA SER A 124 -1.73 5.25 8.60
C SER A 124 -0.94 4.62 9.74
N THR A 125 -0.49 5.44 10.67
CA THR A 125 0.06 5.04 11.98
C THR A 125 -0.92 5.42 13.09
N GLY A 126 -0.54 5.29 14.36
CA GLY A 126 -1.36 5.82 15.46
C GLY A 126 -1.56 7.34 15.42
N SER A 127 -0.67 8.07 14.73
CA SER A 127 -0.63 9.55 14.71
C SER A 127 -0.68 10.16 13.31
N ASP A 128 -0.39 9.39 12.27
CA ASP A 128 -0.17 9.90 10.92
C ASP A 128 -1.09 9.22 9.91
N LEU A 129 -1.53 9.99 8.91
CA LEU A 129 -2.35 9.56 7.78
C LEU A 129 -1.69 10.01 6.49
N TYR A 130 -1.28 9.09 5.63
CA TYR A 130 -0.62 9.39 4.36
C TYR A 130 -1.59 9.19 3.21
N LEU A 131 -1.79 10.21 2.39
CA LEU A 131 -2.69 10.19 1.24
C LEU A 131 -1.91 9.95 -0.06
N LEU A 132 -2.38 9.01 -0.87
CA LEU A 132 -1.82 8.62 -2.16
C LEU A 132 -0.30 8.32 -2.12
N PRO A 133 0.23 7.61 -1.10
CA PRO A 133 1.67 7.43 -0.91
C PRO A 133 2.35 6.71 -2.08
N ALA A 134 1.65 5.80 -2.76
CA ALA A 134 2.18 5.05 -3.90
C ALA A 134 1.21 5.02 -5.09
N LEU A 135 0.52 6.13 -5.37
CA LEU A 135 -0.36 6.24 -6.54
C LEU A 135 0.45 6.13 -7.87
N PRO A 136 0.10 5.21 -8.79
CA PRO A 136 0.67 5.14 -10.14
C PRO A 136 0.09 6.26 -11.01
N ARG A 137 0.61 7.49 -10.87
CA ARG A 137 0.02 8.72 -11.41
C ARG A 137 -0.20 8.71 -12.93
N ASP A 138 0.71 8.06 -13.67
CA ASP A 138 0.65 7.94 -15.13
C ASP A 138 -0.35 6.87 -15.61
N LYS A 139 -0.70 5.92 -14.74
CA LYS A 139 -1.65 4.84 -15.06
C LYS A 139 -3.05 5.12 -14.53
N TRP A 140 -3.15 5.80 -13.38
CA TRP A 140 -4.40 6.20 -12.73
C TRP A 140 -4.46 7.72 -12.60
N PRO A 141 -4.56 8.47 -13.71
CA PRO A 141 -4.59 9.92 -13.66
C PRO A 141 -5.85 10.45 -12.95
N HIS A 142 -6.97 9.73 -13.03
CA HIS A 142 -8.21 10.15 -12.40
C HIS A 142 -8.81 8.99 -11.61
N GLY A 143 -9.38 9.30 -10.44
CA GLY A 143 -10.07 8.31 -9.65
C GLY A 143 -10.53 8.82 -8.29
N SER A 144 -11.18 7.94 -7.56
CA SER A 144 -11.59 8.19 -6.19
C SER A 144 -11.75 6.87 -5.44
N VAL A 145 -11.52 6.90 -4.13
CA VAL A 145 -11.87 5.82 -3.22
C VAL A 145 -12.61 6.39 -2.02
N LYS A 146 -13.58 5.66 -1.50
CA LYS A 146 -14.43 6.07 -0.39
C LYS A 146 -14.50 4.98 0.67
N GLY A 147 -14.56 5.38 1.93
CA GLY A 147 -14.78 4.49 3.07
C GLY A 147 -13.54 3.76 3.56
N LEU A 148 -12.33 4.17 3.15
CA LEU A 148 -11.10 3.55 3.68
C LEU A 148 -10.95 3.87 5.15
N ARG A 149 -10.67 2.86 5.96
CA ARG A 149 -10.44 2.99 7.40
C ARG A 149 -8.96 3.23 7.64
N ALA A 150 -8.65 4.18 8.52
CA ALA A 150 -7.31 4.46 9.00
C ALA A 150 -7.24 4.28 10.52
N ARG A 151 -6.02 4.02 11.01
CA ARG A 151 -5.73 3.95 12.45
C ARG A 151 -6.15 5.26 13.13
N GLY A 152 -6.51 5.15 14.42
CA GLY A 152 -7.12 6.27 15.15
C GLY A 152 -8.63 6.44 14.90
N GLY A 153 -9.31 5.44 14.33
CA GLY A 153 -10.77 5.44 14.17
C GLY A 153 -11.27 6.29 12.99
N LEU A 154 -10.36 6.74 12.13
CA LEU A 154 -10.63 7.62 11.02
C LEU A 154 -11.21 6.86 9.82
N THR A 155 -12.05 7.56 9.06
CA THR A 155 -12.49 7.15 7.74
C THR A 155 -12.11 8.22 6.72
N VAL A 156 -11.70 7.77 5.55
CA VAL A 156 -11.10 8.61 4.51
C VAL A 156 -11.80 8.37 3.17
N ASN A 157 -12.21 9.45 2.53
CA ASN A 157 -12.50 9.49 1.10
C ASN A 157 -11.46 10.35 0.42
N ILE A 158 -10.96 9.93 -0.73
CA ILE A 158 -10.05 10.73 -1.56
C ILE A 158 -10.50 10.71 -3.01
N CYS A 159 -10.28 11.83 -3.69
CA CYS A 159 -10.43 11.96 -5.13
C CYS A 159 -9.15 12.61 -5.68
N TRP A 160 -8.70 12.14 -6.83
CA TRP A 160 -7.53 12.68 -7.53
C TRP A 160 -7.85 12.93 -9.01
N LYS A 161 -7.15 13.91 -9.57
CA LYS A 161 -7.19 14.29 -10.99
C LYS A 161 -5.78 14.59 -11.45
N GLU A 162 -5.47 14.18 -12.68
CA GLU A 162 -4.14 14.33 -13.29
C GLU A 162 -3.01 13.77 -12.40
N GLY A 163 -3.31 12.69 -11.67
CA GLY A 163 -2.38 12.03 -10.74
C GLY A 163 -2.13 12.81 -9.45
N THR A 164 -2.90 13.87 -9.18
CA THR A 164 -2.75 14.71 -7.99
C THR A 164 -4.00 14.70 -7.12
N LEU A 165 -3.83 14.73 -5.80
CA LEU A 165 -4.93 14.87 -4.85
C LEU A 165 -5.78 16.07 -5.25
N HIS A 166 -7.07 15.85 -5.45
CA HIS A 166 -8.04 16.91 -5.70
C HIS A 166 -8.78 17.26 -4.41
N GLU A 167 -9.19 16.24 -3.68
CA GLU A 167 -9.96 16.37 -2.44
C GLU A 167 -9.70 15.18 -1.52
N ALA A 168 -9.65 15.45 -0.22
CA ALA A 168 -9.75 14.44 0.82
C ALA A 168 -10.84 14.82 1.83
N LEU A 169 -11.69 13.86 2.19
CA LEU A 169 -12.63 13.96 3.30
C LEU A 169 -12.16 13.02 4.40
N VAL A 170 -12.00 13.55 5.61
CA VAL A 170 -11.56 12.79 6.78
C VAL A 170 -12.54 13.03 7.92
N TRP A 171 -12.94 11.97 8.62
CA TRP A 171 -13.79 12.06 9.80
C TRP A 171 -13.49 10.95 10.79
N SER A 172 -13.81 11.17 12.07
CA SER A 172 -13.72 10.13 13.10
C SER A 172 -15.10 9.54 13.37
N GLY A 173 -15.19 8.22 13.38
CA GLY A 173 -16.38 7.47 13.82
C GLY A 173 -16.32 7.08 15.31
N SER A 174 -15.22 7.37 15.99
CA SER A 174 -15.02 7.02 17.40
C SER A 174 -15.59 8.10 18.32
N SER A 175 -15.97 7.73 19.54
CA SER A 175 -16.58 8.64 20.53
C SER A 175 -15.63 9.69 21.12
N GLY A 176 -14.33 9.64 20.79
CA GLY A 176 -13.31 10.57 21.25
C GLY A 176 -12.65 11.35 20.10
N ASN A 177 -12.15 12.54 20.41
CA ASN A 177 -11.35 13.32 19.47
C ASN A 177 -10.13 12.50 19.01
N SER A 178 -9.92 12.45 17.71
CA SER A 178 -8.80 11.74 17.10
C SER A 178 -7.81 12.76 16.55
N LEU A 179 -6.63 12.86 17.15
CA LEU A 179 -5.55 13.71 16.63
C LEU A 179 -4.79 12.94 15.55
N ALA A 180 -4.67 13.52 14.36
CA ALA A 180 -3.86 12.96 13.31
C ALA A 180 -3.13 14.04 12.51
N ARG A 181 -1.94 13.71 12.01
CA ARG A 181 -1.21 14.49 11.01
C ARG A 181 -1.47 13.88 9.64
N ILE A 182 -2.12 14.61 8.76
CA ILE A 182 -2.33 14.23 7.37
C ILE A 182 -1.09 14.62 6.57
N HIS A 183 -0.61 13.72 5.72
CA HIS A 183 0.52 13.90 4.81
C HIS A 183 0.10 13.69 3.37
N TYR A 184 0.63 14.51 2.46
CA TYR A 184 0.49 14.36 1.01
C TYR A 184 1.72 14.94 0.31
N GLY A 185 2.58 14.08 -0.22
CA GLY A 185 3.92 14.48 -0.67
C GLY A 185 4.69 15.12 0.48
N ASP A 186 5.31 16.28 0.23
CA ASP A 186 6.08 17.02 1.24
C ASP A 186 5.21 17.91 2.15
N ARG A 187 3.88 17.85 2.00
CA ARG A 187 2.93 18.67 2.76
C ARG A 187 2.36 17.89 3.92
N SER A 188 2.15 18.57 5.05
CA SER A 188 1.39 18.02 6.15
C SER A 188 0.46 19.04 6.81
N ALA A 189 -0.63 18.55 7.41
CA ALA A 189 -1.59 19.33 8.19
C ALA A 189 -2.04 18.54 9.42
N VAL A 190 -2.19 19.21 10.56
CA VAL A 190 -2.70 18.58 11.79
C VAL A 190 -4.21 18.75 11.86
N ILE A 191 -4.90 17.68 12.22
CA ILE A 191 -6.35 17.67 12.45
C ILE A 191 -6.63 17.15 13.86
N SER A 192 -7.52 17.82 14.57
CA SER A 192 -8.20 17.28 15.74
C SER A 192 -9.62 16.89 15.32
N ALA A 193 -9.79 15.66 14.85
CA ALA A 193 -11.06 15.21 14.30
C ALA A 193 -12.05 14.94 15.42
N SER A 194 -13.13 15.72 15.47
CA SER A 194 -14.24 15.49 16.39
C SER A 194 -15.17 14.38 15.87
N PRO A 195 -15.77 13.59 16.78
CA PRO A 195 -16.73 12.54 16.43
C PRO A 195 -17.87 13.10 15.56
N GLY A 196 -18.14 12.44 14.43
CA GLY A 196 -19.25 12.84 13.55
C GLY A 196 -19.01 14.13 12.76
N GLN A 197 -17.82 14.74 12.83
CA GLN A 197 -17.45 15.90 12.01
C GLN A 197 -16.59 15.48 10.82
N VAL A 198 -16.98 15.92 9.63
CA VAL A 198 -16.25 15.74 8.36
C VAL A 198 -15.39 16.96 8.09
N TYR A 199 -14.14 16.73 7.73
CA TYR A 199 -13.17 17.75 7.35
C TYR A 199 -12.80 17.56 5.88
N ARG A 200 -12.99 18.60 5.07
CA ARG A 200 -12.64 18.61 3.64
C ARG A 200 -11.34 19.34 3.41
N PHE A 201 -10.38 18.66 2.80
CA PHE A 201 -9.07 19.19 2.43
C PHE A 201 -8.93 19.26 0.91
N ASN A 202 -8.24 20.30 0.43
CA ASN A 202 -7.79 20.40 -0.96
C ASN A 202 -6.39 19.78 -1.16
N SER A 203 -5.83 19.92 -2.36
CA SER A 203 -4.50 19.44 -2.73
C SER A 203 -3.34 20.03 -1.91
N GLU A 204 -3.55 21.18 -1.29
CA GLU A 204 -2.58 21.86 -0.41
C GLU A 204 -2.75 21.47 1.06
N LEU A 205 -3.64 20.51 1.36
CA LEU A 205 -4.05 20.14 2.72
C LEU A 205 -4.63 21.31 3.53
N LYS A 206 -5.18 22.33 2.86
CA LYS A 206 -5.97 23.38 3.53
C LYS A 206 -7.38 22.86 3.78
N CYS A 207 -7.84 22.96 5.03
CA CYS A 207 -9.23 22.62 5.36
C CYS A 207 -10.17 23.69 4.78
N LEU A 208 -10.98 23.31 3.81
CA LEU A 208 -11.89 24.23 3.11
C LEU A 208 -13.26 24.34 3.80
N LYS A 209 -13.72 23.25 4.39
CA LYS A 209 -15.06 23.15 4.97
C LYS A 209 -15.11 22.03 6.00
N THR A 210 -15.91 22.24 7.03
CA THR A 210 -16.31 21.21 7.98
C THR A 210 -17.83 21.13 8.11
N TRP A 211 -18.38 19.95 8.29
CA TRP A 211 -19.81 19.73 8.53
C TRP A 211 -20.04 18.46 9.36
N LEU A 212 -21.24 18.27 9.89
CA LEU A 212 -21.63 17.04 10.60
C LEU A 212 -22.06 15.96 9.60
N LEU A 213 -21.73 14.71 9.89
CA LEU A 213 -22.15 13.53 9.12
C LEU A 213 -23.67 13.36 9.03
#